data_AF-A0A1E5W261-F1
#
_entry.id   AF-A0A1E5W261-F1
#
_cell.length_a   1.000
_cell.length_b   1.000
_cell.length_c   1.000
_cell.angle_alpha   90.00
_cell.angle_beta   90.00
_cell.angle_gamma   90.00
#
_symmetry.space_group_name_H-M   'P 1'
#
loop_
_entity.id
_entity.type
_entity.pdbx_description
1 polymer ?
#
loop_
_entity_poly.entity_id
_entity_poly.type
_entity_poly.pdbx_seq_one_letter_code
_entity_poly.pdbx_strand_id
1 'polypeptide(L)'
;MLAWPMTADQFVNARLLVDELHAAVPVSWGGLKAAPGADQVARVLDEAVNGRRWGDVATRAKELADEAAAAAARQGGDSWRELEELARELRELRSEPRQQVVLRGVDSCVSGGVSSLNSEATL
;
A
#
# COMPACT_ATOMS: atom_id res chain seq x y z
N MET A 1 10.75 -20.68 -10.52
CA MET A 1 11.96 -20.00 -9.98
C MET A 1 12.51 -20.80 -8.80
N LEU A 2 13.84 -20.78 -8.55
CA LEU A 2 14.45 -21.32 -7.34
C LEU A 2 14.72 -20.17 -6.35
N ALA A 3 14.14 -20.24 -5.15
CA ALA A 3 14.28 -19.21 -4.12
C ALA A 3 15.42 -19.55 -3.15
N TRP A 4 16.41 -18.67 -3.06
CA TRP A 4 17.49 -18.75 -2.09
C TRP A 4 17.77 -17.36 -1.48
N PRO A 5 17.01 -16.97 -0.45
CA PRO A 5 17.22 -15.69 0.23
C PRO A 5 18.56 -15.66 0.96
N MET A 6 19.28 -14.53 0.87
CA MET A 6 20.56 -14.32 1.55
C MET A 6 20.45 -13.37 2.74
N THR A 7 19.78 -12.21 2.58
CA THR A 7 19.64 -11.15 3.59
C THR A 7 18.37 -10.32 3.37
N ALA A 8 17.95 -9.58 4.40
CA ALA A 8 16.93 -8.52 4.36
C ALA A 8 15.53 -9.03 3.97
N ASP A 9 14.84 -8.28 3.11
CA ASP A 9 13.47 -8.50 2.65
C ASP A 9 13.32 -9.71 1.73
N GLN A 10 14.44 -10.25 1.21
CA GLN A 10 14.43 -11.44 0.35
C GLN A 10 13.76 -12.65 1.01
N PHE A 11 13.82 -12.76 2.34
CA PHE A 11 13.11 -13.83 3.07
C PHE A 11 11.59 -13.69 2.97
N VAL A 12 11.09 -12.45 3.06
CA VAL A 12 9.66 -12.16 2.92
C VAL A 12 9.24 -12.37 1.47
N ASN A 13 10.03 -11.88 0.51
CA ASN A 13 9.76 -12.08 -0.92
C ASN A 13 9.80 -13.57 -1.30
N ALA A 14 10.75 -14.33 -0.76
CA ALA A 14 10.83 -15.78 -0.98
C ALA A 14 9.60 -16.50 -0.39
N ARG A 15 9.12 -16.11 0.80
CA ARG A 15 7.90 -16.69 1.37
C ARG A 15 6.67 -16.35 0.55
N LEU A 16 6.52 -15.09 0.13
CA LEU A 16 5.43 -14.69 -0.76
C LEU A 16 5.41 -15.53 -2.05
N LEU A 17 6.58 -15.75 -2.66
CA LEU A 17 6.68 -16.52 -3.90
C LEU A 17 6.47 -18.03 -3.74
N VAL A 18 6.89 -18.60 -2.60
CA VAL A 18 6.83 -20.05 -2.34
C VAL A 18 5.49 -20.44 -1.70
N ASP A 19 5.10 -19.74 -0.65
CA ASP A 19 4.00 -20.12 0.23
C ASP A 19 2.65 -19.58 -0.28
N GLU A 20 2.62 -18.35 -0.82
CA GLU A 20 1.37 -17.72 -1.25
C GLU A 20 1.13 -17.84 -2.76
N LEU A 21 2.15 -17.51 -3.55
CA LEU A 21 2.03 -17.47 -5.01
C LEU A 21 2.36 -18.79 -5.68
N HIS A 22 2.96 -19.75 -4.96
CA HIS A 22 3.41 -21.05 -5.46
C HIS A 22 4.19 -20.98 -6.79
N ALA A 23 4.89 -19.86 -7.03
CA ALA A 23 5.64 -19.57 -8.25
C ALA A 23 7.15 -19.81 -8.08
N ALA A 24 7.57 -20.31 -6.91
CA ALA A 24 8.95 -20.66 -6.63
C ALA A 24 9.11 -21.92 -5.78
N VAL A 25 10.28 -22.53 -5.88
CA VAL A 25 10.74 -23.66 -5.06
C VAL A 25 11.89 -23.18 -4.16
N PRO A 26 11.82 -23.35 -2.83
CA PRO A 26 12.90 -22.94 -1.94
C PRO A 26 14.06 -23.92 -2.03
N VAL A 27 15.28 -23.39 -2.17
CA VAL A 27 16.52 -24.18 -2.13
C VAL A 27 17.12 -24.16 -0.72
N SER A 28 17.07 -23.02 -0.03
CA SER A 28 17.50 -22.90 1.35
C SER A 28 16.87 -21.68 2.02
N TRP A 29 16.64 -21.77 3.33
CA TRP A 29 16.25 -20.67 4.21
C TRP A 29 17.38 -20.24 5.16
N GLY A 30 18.58 -20.78 4.98
CA GLY A 30 19.73 -20.57 5.87
C GLY A 30 20.43 -19.22 5.71
N GLY A 31 20.12 -18.46 4.67
CA GLY A 31 20.81 -17.20 4.36
C GLY A 31 22.29 -17.41 4.06
N LEU A 32 23.09 -16.35 4.22
CA LEU A 32 24.54 -16.38 4.01
C LEU A 32 25.28 -17.30 5.00
N LYS A 33 24.71 -17.55 6.19
CA LYS A 33 25.34 -18.31 7.28
C LYS A 33 25.20 -19.83 7.13
N ALA A 34 24.23 -20.28 6.35
CA ALA A 34 23.94 -21.69 6.14
C ALA A 34 23.61 -21.94 4.67
N ALA A 35 24.64 -21.83 3.83
CA ALA A 35 24.56 -22.22 2.44
C ALA A 35 24.29 -23.75 2.35
N PRO A 36 23.32 -24.18 1.52
CA PRO A 36 23.08 -25.59 1.25
C PRO A 36 24.30 -26.20 0.55
N GLY A 37 24.59 -27.46 0.87
CA GLY A 37 25.62 -28.21 0.17
C GLY A 37 25.25 -28.45 -1.31
N ALA A 38 26.23 -28.67 -2.17
CA ALA A 38 26.01 -28.91 -3.59
C ALA A 38 25.04 -30.08 -3.85
N ASP A 39 25.15 -31.16 -3.07
CA ASP A 39 24.28 -32.33 -3.17
C ASP A 39 22.82 -32.00 -2.85
N GLN A 40 22.59 -31.08 -1.89
CA GLN A 40 21.25 -30.63 -1.54
C GLN A 40 20.64 -29.79 -2.66
N VAL A 41 21.43 -28.89 -3.25
CA VAL A 41 20.99 -28.08 -4.40
C VAL A 41 20.67 -28.98 -5.60
N ALA A 42 21.53 -29.97 -5.89
CA ALA A 42 21.33 -30.91 -6.98
C ALA A 42 20.04 -31.73 -6.80
N ARG A 43 19.77 -32.20 -5.57
CA ARG A 43 18.51 -32.90 -5.25
C ARG A 43 17.29 -32.02 -5.42
N VAL A 44 17.31 -30.79 -4.89
CA VAL A 44 16.17 -29.86 -5.02
C VAL A 44 15.93 -29.52 -6.49
N LEU A 45 16.98 -29.36 -7.28
CA LEU A 45 16.87 -29.11 -8.72
C LEU A 45 16.31 -30.33 -9.44
N ASP A 46 16.80 -31.53 -9.14
CA ASP A 46 16.33 -32.78 -9.73
C ASP A 46 14.85 -33.03 -9.40
N GLU A 47 14.45 -32.89 -8.13
CA GLU A 47 13.05 -32.99 -7.70
C GLU A 47 12.17 -31.90 -8.32
N ALA A 48 12.69 -30.68 -8.49
CA ALA A 48 11.94 -29.63 -9.15
C ALA A 48 11.71 -29.98 -10.61
N VAL A 49 12.76 -30.33 -11.36
CA VAL A 49 12.71 -30.53 -12.82
C VAL A 49 12.03 -31.85 -13.20
N ASN A 50 12.36 -32.93 -12.51
CA ASN A 50 11.83 -34.27 -12.81
C ASN A 50 10.56 -34.60 -12.03
N GLY A 51 10.36 -33.99 -10.86
CA GLY A 51 9.05 -33.96 -10.24
C GLY A 51 8.15 -33.00 -11.00
N ARG A 52 6.86 -33.33 -11.20
CA ARG A 52 5.89 -32.45 -11.90
C ARG A 52 5.79 -31.02 -11.35
N ARG A 53 6.39 -30.78 -10.19
CA ARG A 53 6.44 -29.51 -9.46
C ARG A 53 6.96 -28.33 -10.28
N TRP A 54 7.96 -28.50 -11.16
CA TRP A 54 8.40 -27.37 -12.00
C TRP A 54 7.36 -26.94 -13.03
N GLY A 55 6.57 -27.88 -13.56
CA GLY A 55 5.49 -27.56 -14.51
C GLY A 55 4.46 -26.63 -13.88
N ASP A 56 4.02 -26.94 -12.67
CA ASP A 56 3.03 -26.14 -11.93
C ASP A 56 3.60 -24.76 -11.58
N VAL A 57 4.83 -24.74 -11.06
CA VAL A 57 5.55 -23.50 -10.69
C VAL A 57 5.77 -22.60 -11.91
N ALA A 58 6.15 -23.16 -13.06
CA ALA A 58 6.38 -22.41 -14.29
C ALA A 58 5.06 -21.87 -14.87
N THR A 59 3.99 -22.66 -14.80
CA THR A 59 2.66 -22.23 -15.22
C THR A 59 2.19 -21.05 -14.38
N ARG A 60 2.30 -21.16 -13.06
CA ARG A 60 1.87 -20.11 -12.14
C ARG A 60 2.69 -18.83 -12.28
N ALA A 61 4.01 -18.96 -12.46
CA ALA A 61 4.89 -17.83 -12.74
C ALA A 61 4.51 -17.11 -14.05
N LYS A 62 4.14 -17.86 -15.08
CA LYS A 62 3.69 -17.30 -16.36
C LYS A 62 2.37 -16.54 -16.22
N GLU A 63 1.38 -17.11 -15.52
CA GLU A 63 0.10 -16.45 -15.25
C GLU A 63 0.29 -15.10 -14.55
N LEU A 64 1.13 -15.06 -13.52
CA LEU A 64 1.44 -13.82 -12.80
C LEU A 64 2.15 -12.80 -13.69
N ALA A 65 3.04 -13.24 -14.57
CA ALA A 65 3.70 -12.35 -15.52
C ALA A 65 2.71 -11.78 -16.54
N ASP A 66 1.79 -12.60 -17.04
CA ASP A 66 0.75 -12.18 -17.98
C ASP A 66 -0.22 -11.19 -17.31
N GLU A 67 -0.63 -11.43 -16.07
CA GLU A 67 -1.47 -10.52 -15.28
C GLU A 67 -0.77 -9.18 -15.02
N ALA A 68 0.50 -9.22 -14.62
CA ALA A 68 1.31 -8.01 -14.40
C ALA A 68 1.50 -7.22 -15.70
N ALA A 69 1.76 -7.90 -16.82
CA ALA A 69 1.88 -7.28 -18.14
C ALA A 69 0.55 -6.66 -18.59
N ALA A 70 -0.57 -7.36 -18.38
CA ALA A 70 -1.90 -6.85 -18.69
C ALA A 70 -2.23 -5.61 -17.84
N ALA A 71 -1.92 -5.62 -16.54
CA ALA A 71 -2.11 -4.48 -15.65
C ALA A 71 -1.24 -3.28 -16.08
N ALA A 72 0.03 -3.52 -16.43
CA ALA A 72 0.94 -2.48 -16.89
C ALA A 72 0.56 -1.90 -18.26
N ALA A 73 -0.02 -2.70 -19.15
CA ALA A 73 -0.43 -2.29 -20.49
C ALA A 73 -1.79 -1.56 -20.53
N ARG A 74 -2.55 -1.51 -19.42
CA ARG A 74 -3.77 -0.71 -19.34
C ARG A 74 -3.41 0.76 -19.56
N GLN A 75 -3.96 1.36 -20.62
CA GLN A 75 -3.77 2.80 -20.91
C GLN A 75 -4.18 3.65 -19.71
N GLY A 76 -3.30 4.55 -19.28
CA GLY A 76 -3.49 5.39 -18.10
C GLY A 76 -3.35 4.62 -16.77
N GLY A 77 -2.58 3.53 -16.77
CA GLY A 77 -2.46 2.49 -15.73
C GLY A 77 -2.74 2.94 -14.30
N ASP A 78 -3.45 2.10 -13.55
CA ASP A 78 -3.99 2.44 -12.24
C ASP A 78 -2.93 3.02 -11.29
N SER A 79 -1.69 2.51 -11.32
CA SER A 79 -0.57 3.05 -10.54
C SER A 79 -0.26 4.54 -10.82
N TRP A 80 -0.44 5.02 -12.06
CA TRP A 80 -0.27 6.42 -12.42
C TRP A 80 -1.45 7.26 -11.94
N ARG A 81 -2.67 6.72 -12.05
CA ARG A 81 -3.89 7.39 -11.57
C ARG A 81 -3.87 7.56 -10.05
N GLU A 82 -3.48 6.53 -9.30
CA GLU A 82 -3.32 6.58 -7.84
C GLU A 82 -2.24 7.60 -7.43
N LEU A 83 -1.12 7.67 -8.16
CA LEU A 83 -0.08 8.67 -7.90
C LEU A 83 -0.57 10.10 -8.17
N GLU A 84 -1.36 10.29 -9.23
CA GLU A 84 -1.92 11.59 -9.59
C GLU A 84 -2.98 12.04 -8.58
N GLU A 85 -3.79 11.11 -8.07
CA GLU A 85 -4.74 11.34 -6.98
C GLU A 85 -4.05 11.75 -5.68
N LEU A 86 -3.01 11.01 -5.26
CA LEU A 86 -2.18 11.38 -4.11
C LEU A 86 -1.56 12.78 -4.28
N ALA A 87 -1.08 13.10 -5.49
CA ALA A 87 -0.52 14.42 -5.80
C ALA A 87 -1.58 15.53 -5.76
N ARG A 88 -2.84 15.24 -6.13
CA ARG A 88 -3.96 16.18 -6.02
C ARG A 88 -4.29 16.46 -4.56
N GLU A 89 -4.44 15.43 -3.73
CA GLU A 89 -4.73 15.58 -2.30
C GLU A 89 -3.67 16.43 -1.58
N LEU A 90 -2.38 16.21 -1.86
CA LEU A 90 -1.29 17.00 -1.29
C LEU A 90 -1.33 18.47 -1.71
N ARG A 91 -1.80 18.77 -2.92
CA ARG A 91 -1.99 20.16 -3.38
C ARG A 91 -3.18 20.82 -2.69
N GLU A 92 -4.27 20.08 -2.51
CA GLU A 92 -5.48 20.55 -1.82
C GLU A 92 -5.18 20.87 -0.35
N LEU A 93 -4.50 19.98 0.37
CA LEU A 93 -4.03 20.20 1.74
C LEU A 93 -3.10 21.41 1.88
N ARG A 94 -2.25 21.67 0.88
CA ARG A 94 -1.40 22.88 0.85
C ARG A 94 -2.23 24.14 0.63
N SER A 95 -3.32 24.03 -0.12
CA SER A 95 -4.16 25.15 -0.52
C SER A 95 -5.26 25.50 0.48
N GLU A 96 -5.45 24.71 1.55
CA GLU A 96 -6.29 25.14 2.65
C GLU A 96 -5.69 26.40 3.30
N PRO A 97 -6.38 27.57 3.22
CA PRO A 97 -5.97 28.70 4.02
C PRO A 97 -6.15 28.28 5.48
N ARG A 98 -5.11 28.48 6.31
CA ARG A 98 -5.15 28.33 7.78
C ARG A 98 -6.58 28.62 8.24
N GLN A 99 -7.27 27.61 8.77
CA GLN A 99 -8.55 27.83 9.44
C GLN A 99 -8.30 28.92 10.49
N GLN A 100 -8.66 30.16 10.16
CA GLN A 100 -8.78 31.20 11.13
C GLN A 100 -9.97 30.76 11.95
N VAL A 101 -9.67 30.22 13.13
CA VAL A 101 -10.63 30.00 14.19
C VAL A 101 -11.17 31.39 14.57
N VAL A 102 -12.17 31.85 13.82
CA VAL A 102 -13.02 32.96 14.23
C VAL A 102 -13.94 32.35 15.28
N LEU A 103 -13.52 32.43 16.54
CA LEU A 103 -14.41 32.24 17.67
C LEU A 103 -15.45 33.38 17.60
N ARG A 104 -16.56 33.10 16.92
CA ARG A 104 -17.75 33.93 16.90
C ARG A 104 -18.24 34.08 18.33
N GLY A 105 -18.63 35.32 18.63
CA GLY A 105 -18.91 35.85 19.95
C GLY A 105 -19.73 34.96 20.86
N VAL A 106 -19.30 34.94 22.12
CA VAL A 106 -20.19 34.66 23.25
C VAL A 106 -21.00 35.93 23.47
N ASP A 107 -22.29 35.84 23.17
CA ASP A 107 -23.30 36.81 23.60
C ASP A 107 -23.29 36.88 25.13
N SER A 108 -22.75 37.96 25.69
CA SER A 108 -22.92 38.26 27.12
C SER A 108 -24.18 39.10 27.29
N CYS A 109 -25.30 38.40 27.50
CA CYS A 109 -26.46 38.95 28.20
C CYS A 109 -26.05 39.37 29.61
N VAL A 110 -25.99 40.68 29.89
CA VAL A 110 -26.00 41.20 31.27
C VAL A 110 -26.96 42.38 31.34
N SER A 111 -28.18 42.03 31.74
CA SER A 111 -29.07 42.70 32.70
C SER A 111 -28.95 44.22 32.94
N GLY A 112 -30.09 44.88 32.79
CA GLY A 112 -30.61 45.75 33.86
C GLY A 112 -30.79 47.23 33.50
N GLY A 113 -32.05 47.67 33.46
CA GLY A 113 -32.38 49.10 33.37
C GLY A 113 -33.85 49.37 33.04
N VAL A 114 -34.76 49.07 33.99
CA VAL A 114 -36.12 49.62 33.96
C VAL A 114 -36.01 51.09 34.33
N SER A 115 -36.44 52.01 33.46
CA SER A 115 -36.85 53.36 33.84
C SER A 115 -37.79 53.92 32.78
N SER A 116 -39.06 53.99 33.21
CA SER A 116 -40.18 54.74 32.65
C SER A 116 -39.78 56.11 32.09
N LEU A 117 -40.43 56.56 31.02
CA LEU A 117 -41.21 57.82 31.01
C LEU A 117 -41.88 58.03 29.64
N ASN A 118 -43.14 58.44 29.73
CA ASN A 118 -44.08 58.82 28.67
C ASN A 118 -43.54 59.93 27.77
N SER A 119 -43.98 60.00 26.50
CA SER A 119 -44.99 60.99 26.04
C SER A 119 -45.10 61.02 24.50
N GLU A 120 -46.35 61.16 24.04
CA GLU A 120 -46.84 61.90 22.84
C GLU A 120 -46.26 61.56 21.45
N ALA A 121 -47.04 61.07 20.48
CA ALA A 121 -48.11 61.75 19.71
C ALA A 121 -47.62 62.95 18.88
N THR A 122 -48.09 63.04 17.62
CA THR A 122 -47.90 64.11 16.61
C THR A 122 -46.68 63.84 15.69
N LEU A 123 -46.75 63.72 14.37
CA LEU A 123 -47.71 64.12 13.32
C LEU A 123 -47.54 63.18 12.11
#